data_AF-A0A2E7YY82-F1
#
_entry.id   AF-A0A2E7YY82-F1
#
_cell.length_a   1.000
_cell.length_b   1.000
_cell.length_c   1.000
_cell.angle_alpha   90.00
_cell.angle_beta   90.00
_cell.angle_gamma   90.00
#
_symmetry.space_group_name_H-M   'P 1'
#
loop_
_entity.id
_entity.type
_entity.pdbx_description
1 polymer ?
#
loop_
_entity_poly.entity_id
_entity_poly.type
_entity_poly.pdbx_seq_one_letter_code
_entity_poly.pdbx_strand_id
1 'polypeptide(L)'
;MKIFLDTANLESIRMYNDMGLVDGITTNPSLLAKEGGDPQKTMEEISRIIKGDVSLEVVSTDYDGMMEEGRRLRKYGDNVVVKCPMTGEGLKACKSLTAEGIPVNVTLVFSPNQALLAAKAGAKYVSPFIGRLDDIGHTGMDLIKEIKQIFQNYDFKTQILVA
;
A
#
# COMPACT_ATOMS: atom_id res chain seq x y z
N MET A 1 8.32 11.26 -9.89
CA MET A 1 7.27 10.22 -9.93
C MET A 1 7.97 8.90 -9.65
N LYS A 2 7.39 8.03 -8.82
CA LYS A 2 7.93 6.70 -8.56
C LYS A 2 7.13 5.66 -9.34
N ILE A 3 7.75 4.53 -9.70
CA ILE A 3 7.08 3.40 -10.35
C ILE A 3 7.16 2.18 -9.45
N PHE A 4 6.01 1.64 -9.08
CA PHE A 4 5.90 0.43 -8.26
C PHE A 4 5.37 -0.70 -9.13
N LEU A 5 5.86 -1.92 -8.92
CA LEU A 5 5.32 -3.10 -9.58
C LEU A 5 4.29 -3.78 -8.66
N ASP A 6 3.08 -4.03 -9.17
CA ASP A 6 2.01 -4.71 -8.44
C ASP A 6 2.05 -6.21 -8.73
N THR A 7 2.91 -6.94 -8.03
CA THR A 7 3.11 -8.38 -8.23
C THR A 7 3.78 -9.03 -7.02
N ALA A 8 3.61 -10.35 -6.90
CA ALA A 8 4.42 -11.19 -6.02
C ALA A 8 5.41 -12.08 -6.79
N ASN A 9 5.45 -11.98 -8.12
CA ASN A 9 6.28 -12.82 -8.98
C ASN A 9 7.76 -12.42 -8.92
N LEU A 10 8.58 -13.28 -8.30
CA LEU A 10 10.00 -12.99 -8.04
C LEU A 10 10.83 -12.83 -9.33
N GLU A 11 10.50 -13.55 -10.39
CA GLU A 11 11.20 -13.43 -11.68
C GLU A 11 10.98 -12.05 -12.30
N SER A 12 9.72 -11.61 -12.37
CA SER A 12 9.36 -10.27 -12.85
C SER A 12 10.01 -9.17 -12.00
N ILE A 13 9.98 -9.32 -10.67
CA ILE A 13 10.59 -8.38 -9.74
C ILE A 13 12.08 -8.24 -10.01
N ARG A 14 12.81 -9.36 -10.16
CA ARG A 14 14.25 -9.34 -10.47
C ARG A 14 14.52 -8.69 -11.82
N MET A 15 13.76 -9.06 -12.85
CA MET A 15 13.93 -8.54 -14.20
C MET A 15 13.74 -7.01 -14.26
N TYR A 16 12.63 -6.48 -13.74
CA TYR A 16 12.35 -5.05 -13.82
C TYR A 16 13.21 -4.21 -12.84
N ASN A 17 13.64 -4.80 -11.73
CA ASN A 17 14.59 -4.16 -10.83
C ASN A 17 15.98 -4.02 -11.47
N ASP A 18 16.44 -5.04 -12.22
CA ASP A 18 17.71 -4.98 -12.96
C ASP A 18 17.70 -3.88 -14.05
N MET A 19 16.54 -3.61 -14.64
CA MET A 19 16.35 -2.50 -15.57
C MET A 19 16.42 -1.10 -14.91
N GLY A 20 16.44 -1.02 -13.56
CA GLY A 20 16.47 0.24 -12.83
C GLY A 20 15.17 1.04 -12.87
N LEU A 21 14.04 0.39 -13.19
CA LEU A 21 12.73 1.04 -13.35
C LEU A 21 11.86 1.00 -12.09
N VAL A 22 12.20 0.16 -11.12
CA VAL A 22 11.32 -0.18 -9.98
C VAL A 22 11.78 0.55 -8.72
N ASP A 23 10.90 1.41 -8.19
CA ASP A 23 11.10 2.16 -6.93
C ASP A 23 10.44 1.49 -5.72
N GLY A 24 9.67 0.42 -5.93
CA GLY A 24 8.96 -0.28 -4.88
C GLY A 24 8.05 -1.38 -5.42
N ILE A 25 7.44 -2.13 -4.50
CA ILE A 25 6.50 -3.22 -4.81
C ILE A 25 5.22 -3.00 -4.03
N THR A 26 4.09 -3.30 -4.66
CA THR A 26 2.84 -3.53 -3.93
C THR A 26 2.44 -4.99 -4.07
N THR A 27 2.01 -5.59 -2.95
CA THR A 27 1.40 -6.91 -2.95
C THR A 27 0.00 -6.84 -2.36
N ASN A 28 -0.72 -7.94 -2.47
CA ASN A 28 -1.97 -8.21 -1.77
C ASN A 28 -2.11 -9.73 -1.58
N PRO A 29 -3.04 -10.21 -0.74
CA PRO A 29 -3.19 -11.64 -0.48
C PRO A 29 -3.48 -12.46 -1.74
N SER A 30 -4.23 -11.90 -2.70
CA SER A 30 -4.55 -12.58 -3.96
C SER A 30 -3.33 -12.76 -4.87
N LEU A 31 -2.42 -11.79 -4.93
CA LEU A 31 -1.16 -11.90 -5.69
C LEU A 31 -0.25 -12.96 -5.07
N LEU A 32 -0.08 -12.94 -3.75
CA LEU A 32 0.72 -13.94 -3.03
C LEU A 32 0.15 -15.36 -3.22
N ALA A 33 -1.18 -15.51 -3.19
CA ALA A 33 -1.82 -16.80 -3.39
C ALA A 33 -1.63 -17.34 -4.82
N LYS A 34 -1.52 -16.47 -5.84
CA LYS A 34 -1.32 -16.87 -7.24
C LYS A 34 0.07 -17.46 -7.50
N GLU A 35 1.10 -17.01 -6.79
CA GLU A 35 2.46 -17.56 -6.95
C GLU A 35 2.60 -18.95 -6.32
N GLY A 36 1.68 -19.33 -5.42
CA GLY A 36 1.75 -20.57 -4.64
C GLY A 36 2.92 -20.58 -3.64
N GLY A 37 3.18 -21.74 -3.05
CA GLY A 37 4.27 -21.91 -2.08
C GLY A 37 4.00 -21.24 -0.72
N ASP A 38 5.07 -20.81 -0.04
CA ASP A 38 5.02 -20.17 1.27
C ASP A 38 5.01 -18.64 1.14
N PRO A 39 3.88 -17.95 1.39
CA PRO A 39 3.78 -16.50 1.25
C PRO A 39 4.79 -15.74 2.10
N GLN A 40 5.19 -16.28 3.26
CA GLN A 40 6.13 -15.60 4.16
C GLN A 40 7.52 -15.53 3.54
N LYS A 41 7.97 -16.62 2.90
CA LYS A 41 9.25 -16.65 2.18
C LYS A 41 9.23 -15.70 0.99
N THR A 42 8.12 -15.67 0.25
CA THR A 42 7.96 -14.74 -0.87
C THR A 42 8.05 -13.28 -0.41
N MET A 43 7.34 -12.90 0.66
CA MET A 43 7.40 -11.54 1.21
C MET A 43 8.81 -11.16 1.69
N GLU A 44 9.50 -12.09 2.36
CA GLU A 44 10.88 -11.88 2.81
C GLU A 44 11.83 -11.69 1.62
N GLU A 45 11.70 -12.51 0.58
CA GLU A 45 12.56 -12.44 -0.60
C GLU A 45 12.32 -11.15 -1.41
N ILE A 46 11.07 -10.72 -1.58
CA ILE A 46 10.74 -9.43 -2.19
C ILE A 46 11.41 -8.29 -1.44
N SER A 47 11.29 -8.29 -0.10
CA SER A 47 11.85 -7.25 0.77
C SER A 47 13.38 -7.18 0.71
N ARG A 48 14.05 -8.30 0.41
CA ARG A 48 15.51 -8.37 0.20
C ARG A 48 15.95 -7.92 -1.19
N ILE A 49 15.17 -8.21 -2.23
CA ILE A 49 15.50 -7.84 -3.62
C ILE A 49 15.37 -6.32 -3.83
N ILE A 50 14.32 -5.73 -3.26
CA ILE A 50 13.92 -4.35 -3.55
C ILE A 50 14.43 -3.41 -2.46
N LYS A 51 15.22 -2.41 -2.83
CA LYS A 51 15.70 -1.38 -1.88
C LYS A 51 14.63 -0.35 -1.53
N GLY A 52 13.67 -0.16 -2.44
CA GLY A 52 12.53 0.73 -2.29
C GLY A 52 11.43 0.16 -1.39
N ASP A 53 10.32 0.89 -1.27
CA ASP A 53 9.23 0.51 -0.37
C ASP A 53 8.49 -0.76 -0.85
N VAL A 54 8.22 -1.68 0.08
CA VAL A 54 7.47 -2.92 -0.19
C VAL A 54 6.18 -2.93 0.61
N SER A 55 5.04 -2.81 -0.07
CA SER A 55 3.73 -2.78 0.56
C SER A 55 3.19 -4.21 0.78
N LEU A 56 3.05 -4.60 2.05
CA LEU A 56 2.55 -5.93 2.46
C LEU A 56 1.24 -5.77 3.25
N GLU A 57 0.23 -6.57 2.93
CA GLU A 57 -1.14 -6.38 3.42
C GLU A 57 -1.48 -7.23 4.63
N VAL A 58 -2.15 -6.62 5.61
CA VAL A 58 -2.81 -7.32 6.73
C VAL A 58 -4.03 -8.08 6.22
N VAL A 59 -4.38 -9.18 6.89
CA VAL A 59 -5.54 -10.01 6.57
C VAL A 59 -6.63 -9.87 7.64
N SER A 60 -6.26 -9.58 8.88
CA SER A 60 -7.23 -9.28 9.95
C SER A 60 -8.12 -8.09 9.58
N THR A 61 -9.35 -8.12 10.09
CA THR A 61 -10.38 -7.09 9.87
C THR A 61 -10.65 -6.25 11.12
N ASP A 62 -10.07 -6.62 12.25
CA ASP A 62 -10.17 -5.91 13.53
C ASP A 62 -8.86 -5.18 13.86
N TYR A 63 -8.94 -4.17 14.73
CA TYR A 63 -7.78 -3.35 15.07
C TYR A 63 -6.65 -4.14 15.71
N ASP A 64 -6.94 -5.01 16.68
CA ASP A 64 -5.90 -5.72 17.43
C ASP A 64 -5.12 -6.68 16.53
N GLY A 65 -5.83 -7.43 15.68
CA GLY A 65 -5.21 -8.29 14.68
C GLY A 65 -4.40 -7.51 13.64
N MET A 66 -4.89 -6.38 13.13
CA MET A 66 -4.10 -5.53 12.22
C MET A 66 -2.83 -4.99 12.88
N MET A 67 -2.87 -4.66 14.17
CA MET A 67 -1.68 -4.20 14.92
C MET A 67 -0.66 -5.32 15.11
N GLU A 68 -1.11 -6.54 15.45
CA GLU A 68 -0.23 -7.70 15.56
C GLU A 68 0.41 -8.05 14.22
N GLU A 69 -0.41 -8.16 13.17
CA GLU A 69 0.05 -8.47 11.82
C GLU A 69 0.97 -7.39 11.27
N GLY A 70 0.63 -6.11 11.44
CA GLY A 70 1.45 -4.99 10.98
C GLY A 70 2.85 -5.00 11.59
N ARG A 71 2.95 -5.23 12.91
CA ARG A 71 4.25 -5.35 13.59
C ARG A 71 5.02 -6.60 13.15
N ARG A 72 4.33 -7.70 12.84
CA ARG A 72 4.96 -8.90 12.29
C ARG A 72 5.49 -8.67 10.88
N LEU A 73 4.70 -8.09 9.99
CA LEU A 73 5.09 -7.74 8.61
C LEU A 73 6.31 -6.83 8.59
N ARG A 74 6.36 -5.84 9.51
CA ARG A 74 7.51 -4.93 9.64
C ARG A 74 8.85 -5.65 9.86
N LYS A 75 8.85 -6.87 10.41
CA LYS A 75 10.08 -7.65 10.64
C LYS A 75 10.72 -8.18 9.36
N TYR A 76 10.03 -8.18 8.22
CA TYR A 76 10.61 -8.64 6.94
C TYR A 76 11.64 -7.65 6.36
N GLY A 77 11.60 -6.38 6.75
CA GLY A 77 12.60 -5.40 6.30
C GLY A 77 12.26 -3.96 6.64
N ASP A 78 13.28 -3.11 6.68
CA ASP A 78 13.12 -1.69 7.01
C ASP A 78 12.40 -0.87 5.93
N ASN A 79 12.25 -1.45 4.74
CA ASN A 79 11.50 -0.94 3.61
C ASN A 79 10.03 -1.37 3.59
N VAL A 80 9.59 -2.22 4.54
CA VAL A 80 8.19 -2.68 4.57
C VAL A 80 7.25 -1.55 4.96
N VAL A 81 6.20 -1.38 4.16
CA VAL A 81 5.06 -0.51 4.39
C VAL A 81 3.82 -1.37 4.63
N VAL A 82 3.23 -1.28 5.82
CA VAL A 82 2.05 -2.08 6.17
C VAL A 82 0.84 -1.54 5.41
N LYS A 83 0.16 -2.42 4.67
CA LYS A 83 -1.01 -2.06 3.89
C LYS A 83 -2.28 -2.40 4.67
N CYS A 84 -3.08 -1.39 4.96
CA CYS A 84 -4.33 -1.51 5.73
C CYS A 84 -5.52 -1.09 4.85
N PRO A 85 -6.69 -1.74 4.98
CA PRO A 85 -7.87 -1.35 4.21
C PRO A 85 -8.49 -0.05 4.73
N MET A 86 -9.15 0.69 3.84
CA MET A 86 -9.96 1.86 4.20
C MET A 86 -11.23 1.46 4.99
N THR A 87 -11.08 1.25 6.30
CA THR A 87 -12.16 0.97 7.26
C THR A 87 -11.96 1.76 8.55
N GLY A 88 -12.96 1.76 9.44
CA GLY A 88 -12.82 2.39 10.76
C GLY A 88 -11.65 1.82 11.58
N GLU A 89 -11.55 0.48 11.64
CA GLU A 89 -10.44 -0.21 12.32
C GLU A 89 -9.11 -0.03 11.57
N GLY A 90 -9.13 -0.03 10.24
CA GLY A 90 -7.94 0.24 9.42
C GLY A 90 -7.37 1.64 9.62
N LEU A 91 -8.21 2.66 9.80
CA LEU A 91 -7.78 4.02 10.12
C LEU A 91 -7.23 4.14 11.55
N LYS A 92 -7.83 3.42 12.52
CA LYS A 92 -7.26 3.32 13.88
C LYS A 92 -5.88 2.66 13.84
N ALA A 93 -5.74 1.54 13.13
CA ALA A 93 -4.48 0.84 12.96
C ALA A 93 -3.44 1.72 12.25
N CYS A 94 -3.84 2.44 11.19
CA CYS A 94 -2.99 3.40 10.51
C CYS A 94 -2.38 4.44 11.46
N LYS A 95 -3.22 5.05 12.31
CA LYS A 95 -2.78 6.04 13.30
C LYS A 95 -1.78 5.44 14.29
N SER A 96 -2.08 4.27 14.84
CA SER A 96 -1.25 3.62 15.86
C SER A 96 0.09 3.13 15.28
N LEU A 97 0.07 2.45 14.13
CA LEU A 97 1.29 1.99 13.45
C LEU A 97 2.18 3.18 13.06
N THR A 98 1.60 4.25 12.54
CA THR A 98 2.35 5.47 12.20
C THR A 98 2.99 6.10 13.44
N ALA A 99 2.29 6.13 14.57
CA ALA A 99 2.83 6.61 15.83
C ALA A 99 4.00 5.74 16.37
N GLU A 100 4.02 4.46 16.01
CA GLU A 100 5.13 3.54 16.26
C GLU A 100 6.28 3.66 15.24
N GLY A 101 6.18 4.59 14.28
CA GLY A 101 7.16 4.77 13.21
C GLY A 101 7.05 3.73 12.09
N ILE A 102 5.98 2.92 12.06
CA ILE A 102 5.73 1.93 11.01
C ILE A 102 4.95 2.62 9.89
N PRO A 103 5.50 2.70 8.67
CA PRO A 103 4.82 3.36 7.57
C PRO A 103 3.62 2.56 7.08
N VAL A 104 2.51 3.26 6.78
CA VAL A 104 1.25 2.65 6.35
C VAL A 104 0.84 3.07 4.94
N ASN A 105 0.37 2.12 4.15
CA ASN A 105 -0.33 2.34 2.89
C ASN A 105 -1.82 2.02 3.08
N VAL A 106 -2.70 3.01 2.94
CA VAL A 106 -4.14 2.76 3.05
C VAL A 106 -4.73 2.43 1.68
N THR A 107 -5.23 1.20 1.53
CA THR A 107 -5.75 0.64 0.27
C THR A 107 -7.28 0.67 0.18
N LEU A 108 -7.83 0.28 -0.97
CA LEU A 108 -9.27 0.25 -1.25
C LEU A 108 -9.93 1.63 -1.08
N VAL A 109 -9.25 2.66 -1.58
CA VAL A 109 -9.75 4.04 -1.59
C VAL A 109 -10.48 4.29 -2.91
N PHE A 110 -11.71 4.80 -2.84
CA PHE A 110 -12.60 5.03 -3.98
C PHE A 110 -13.20 6.44 -4.00
N SER A 111 -12.80 7.30 -3.05
CA SER A 111 -13.30 8.68 -2.96
C SER A 111 -12.25 9.63 -2.36
N PRO A 112 -12.32 10.95 -2.65
CA PRO A 112 -11.37 11.91 -2.10
C PRO A 112 -11.48 12.04 -0.58
N ASN A 113 -12.69 11.90 -0.03
CA ASN A 113 -12.94 11.95 1.41
C ASN A 113 -12.25 10.79 2.14
N GLN A 114 -12.25 9.58 1.56
CA GLN A 114 -11.49 8.46 2.10
C GLN A 114 -9.99 8.76 2.10
N ALA A 115 -9.43 9.28 1.00
CA ALA A 115 -8.02 9.65 0.93
C ALA A 115 -7.64 10.71 1.97
N LEU A 116 -8.50 11.72 2.17
CA LEU A 116 -8.33 12.76 3.19
C LEU A 116 -8.29 12.17 4.61
N LEU A 117 -9.18 11.22 4.93
CA LEU A 117 -9.21 10.55 6.23
C LEU A 117 -7.93 9.73 6.47
N ALA A 118 -7.47 8.98 5.46
CA ALA A 118 -6.20 8.24 5.55
C ALA A 118 -5.00 9.17 5.77
N ALA A 119 -4.91 10.28 5.02
CA ALA A 119 -3.85 11.24 5.19
C ALA A 119 -3.85 11.87 6.59
N LYS A 120 -5.04 12.22 7.10
CA LYS A 120 -5.21 12.72 8.47
C LYS A 120 -4.85 11.69 9.54
N ALA A 121 -5.03 10.40 9.26
CA ALA A 121 -4.62 9.31 10.14
C ALA A 121 -3.09 9.05 10.11
N GLY A 122 -2.33 9.73 9.25
CA GLY A 122 -0.88 9.64 9.19
C GLY A 122 -0.33 8.67 8.13
N ALA A 123 -1.18 8.21 7.20
CA ALA A 123 -0.73 7.29 6.16
C ALA A 123 0.47 7.83 5.37
N LYS A 124 1.46 6.98 5.10
CA LYS A 124 2.57 7.27 4.17
C LYS A 124 2.06 7.30 2.73
N TYR A 125 1.21 6.34 2.37
CA TYR A 125 0.58 6.21 1.06
C TYR A 125 -0.93 6.07 1.18
N VAL A 126 -1.64 6.54 0.17
CA VAL A 126 -3.01 6.12 -0.13
C VAL A 126 -3.02 5.47 -1.51
N SER A 127 -3.77 4.37 -1.64
CA SER A 127 -3.95 3.65 -2.91
C SER A 127 -5.39 3.74 -3.41
N PRO A 128 -5.71 4.74 -4.26
CA PRO A 128 -6.98 4.84 -4.95
C PRO A 128 -7.05 3.86 -6.13
N PHE A 129 -8.14 3.11 -6.24
CA PHE A 129 -8.30 2.03 -7.23
C PHE A 129 -9.03 2.55 -8.47
N ILE A 130 -8.29 3.04 -9.46
CA ILE A 130 -8.88 3.71 -10.63
C ILE A 130 -9.54 2.73 -11.59
N GLY A 131 -8.93 1.56 -11.83
CA GLY A 131 -9.46 0.58 -12.78
C GLY A 131 -10.82 0.03 -12.34
N ARG A 132 -11.02 -0.17 -11.04
CA ARG A 132 -12.31 -0.60 -10.49
C ARG A 132 -13.40 0.48 -10.59
N LEU A 133 -13.02 1.76 -10.62
CA LEU A 133 -13.97 2.85 -10.87
C LEU A 133 -14.31 2.93 -12.36
N ASP A 134 -13.33 2.75 -13.23
CA ASP A 134 -13.51 2.68 -14.67
C ASP A 134 -14.46 1.53 -15.05
N ASP A 135 -14.30 0.35 -14.43
CA ASP A 135 -15.14 -0.84 -14.63
C ASP A 135 -16.62 -0.60 -14.35
N ILE A 136 -16.96 0.36 -13.48
CA ILE A 136 -18.34 0.71 -13.11
C ILE A 136 -18.82 2.02 -13.75
N GLY A 137 -18.09 2.54 -14.75
CA GLY A 137 -18.51 3.67 -15.57
C GLY A 137 -18.12 5.06 -15.04
N HIS A 138 -17.23 5.15 -14.07
CA HIS A 138 -16.61 6.42 -13.67
C HIS A 138 -15.32 6.66 -14.47
N THR A 139 -14.76 7.87 -14.37
CA THR A 139 -13.39 8.15 -14.83
C THR A 139 -12.49 8.19 -13.60
N GLY A 140 -11.79 7.09 -13.31
CA GLY A 140 -10.95 6.93 -12.12
C GLY A 140 -9.83 7.98 -12.02
N MET A 141 -9.34 8.49 -13.14
CA MET A 141 -8.35 9.57 -13.14
C MET A 141 -8.87 10.91 -12.59
N ASP A 142 -10.19 11.13 -12.56
CA ASP A 142 -10.75 12.32 -11.91
C ASP A 142 -10.61 12.25 -10.38
N LEU A 143 -10.74 11.06 -9.79
CA LEU A 143 -10.44 10.84 -8.37
C LEU A 143 -8.99 11.23 -8.04
N ILE A 144 -8.03 10.90 -8.90
CA ILE A 144 -6.62 11.25 -8.67
C ILE A 144 -6.41 12.77 -8.71
N LYS A 145 -7.08 13.48 -9.63
CA LYS A 145 -7.02 14.95 -9.71
C LYS A 145 -7.58 15.58 -8.44
N GLU A 146 -8.73 15.10 -7.97
CA GLU A 146 -9.39 15.59 -6.75
C GLU A 146 -8.53 15.37 -5.50
N ILE A 147 -7.98 14.15 -5.31
CA ILE A 147 -7.10 13.84 -4.18
C ILE A 147 -5.86 14.72 -4.22
N LYS A 148 -5.24 14.89 -5.40
CA LYS A 148 -4.05 15.74 -5.57
C LYS A 148 -4.34 17.18 -5.17
N GLN A 149 -5.47 17.74 -5.60
CA GLN A 149 -5.88 19.09 -5.24
C GLN A 149 -6.07 19.23 -3.72
N ILE A 150 -6.76 18.27 -3.08
CA ILE A 150 -6.98 18.29 -1.63
C ILE A 150 -5.64 18.21 -0.87
N PHE A 151 -4.75 17.30 -1.27
CA PHE A 151 -3.46 17.14 -0.60
C PHE A 151 -2.59 18.39 -0.73
N GLN A 152 -2.61 19.06 -1.88
CA GLN A 152 -1.93 20.34 -2.09
C GLN A 152 -2.52 21.46 -1.23
N ASN A 153 -3.85 21.54 -1.12
CA ASN A 153 -4.52 22.59 -0.33
C ASN A 153 -4.16 22.54 1.17
N TYR A 154 -3.93 21.35 1.71
CA TYR A 154 -3.66 21.14 3.14
C TYR A 154 -2.22 20.71 3.46
N ASP A 155 -1.33 20.75 2.46
CA ASP A 155 0.09 20.34 2.56
C ASP A 155 0.30 18.94 3.18
N PHE A 156 -0.55 17.98 2.82
CA PHE A 156 -0.37 16.59 3.26
C PHE A 156 0.89 15.99 2.64
N LYS A 157 1.69 15.32 3.48
CA LYS A 157 2.91 14.59 3.05
C LYS A 157 2.62 13.17 2.58
N THR A 158 1.40 12.68 2.81
CA THR A 158 0.92 11.41 2.27
C THR A 158 1.04 11.40 0.75
N GLN A 159 1.62 10.34 0.20
CA GLN A 159 1.81 10.19 -1.24
C GLN A 159 0.63 9.44 -1.86
N ILE A 160 0.22 9.87 -3.07
CA ILE A 160 -0.80 9.19 -3.86
C ILE A 160 -0.12 8.07 -4.65
N LEU A 161 -0.46 6.82 -4.37
CA LEU A 161 0.01 5.63 -5.07
C LEU A 161 -1.15 5.09 -5.90
N VAL A 162 -1.27 5.55 -7.16
CA VAL A 162 -2.36 5.14 -8.07
C VAL A 162 -2.32 3.62 -8.26
N ALA A 163 -3.45 2.95 -8.04
CA ALA A 163 -3.61 1.50 -8.08
C ALA A 163 -4.84 1.07 -8.88
#